data_AF-A0A410H388-F1
#
_entry.id   AF-A0A410H388-F1
#
_cell.length_a   1.000
_cell.length_b   1.000
_cell.length_c   1.000
_cell.angle_alpha   90.00
_cell.angle_beta   90.00
_cell.angle_gamma   90.00
#
_symmetry.space_group_name_H-M   'P 1'
#
loop_
_entity.id
_entity.type
_entity.pdbx_description
1 polymer ?
#
loop_
_entity_poly.entity_id
_entity_poly.type
_entity_poly.pdbx_seq_one_letter_code
_entity_poly.pdbx_strand_id
1 'polypeptide(L)'
;MSKESQVTLWLTENTNLSWTRTSGDTPAVKRDRLFINRSEGYEVRDFILQYYDECDLAHNSKNYSITLKKIMAYRKGEKVKTKDLLNHLKSTLK
;
A
#
# COMPACT_ATOMS: atom_id res chain seq x y z
N MET A 1 4.21 11.92 -16.49
CA MET A 1 4.15 10.63 -15.76
C MET A 1 2.68 10.27 -15.54
N SER A 2 2.31 9.00 -15.67
CA SER A 2 0.96 8.55 -15.27
C SER A 2 0.83 8.53 -13.75
N LYS A 3 -0.40 8.65 -13.23
CA LYS A 3 -0.69 8.51 -11.79
C LYS A 3 -0.16 7.18 -11.23
N GLU A 4 -0.29 6.10 -12.01
CA GLU A 4 0.26 4.79 -11.67
C GLU A 4 1.79 4.82 -11.53
N SER A 5 2.49 5.39 -12.52
CA SER A 5 3.94 5.50 -12.48
C SER A 5 4.42 6.34 -11.30
N GLN A 6 3.67 7.41 -10.97
CA GLN A 6 3.97 8.28 -9.83
C GLN A 6 3.81 7.53 -8.48
N VAL A 7 2.75 6.73 -8.32
CA VAL A 7 2.53 5.92 -7.11
C VAL A 7 3.58 4.82 -7.01
N THR A 8 3.90 4.12 -8.10
CA THR A 8 4.93 3.06 -8.12
C THR A 8 6.31 3.61 -7.77
N LEU A 9 6.72 4.74 -8.36
CA LEU A 9 7.99 5.39 -8.06
C LEU A 9 8.04 5.76 -6.58
N TRP A 10 7.01 6.44 -6.08
CA TRP A 10 6.94 6.87 -4.69
C TRP A 10 7.01 5.69 -3.71
N LEU A 11 6.26 4.61 -3.98
CA LEU A 11 6.31 3.39 -3.17
C LEU A 11 7.70 2.76 -3.20
N THR A 12 8.39 2.75 -4.34
CA THR A 12 9.75 2.22 -4.46
C THR A 12 10.77 3.03 -3.66
N GLU A 13 10.64 4.36 -3.66
CA GLU A 13 11.56 5.26 -2.97
C GLU A 13 11.29 5.36 -1.46
N ASN A 14 10.05 5.16 -1.02
CA ASN A 14 9.63 5.43 0.36
C ASN A 14 9.32 4.18 1.18
N THR A 15 9.49 2.99 0.60
CA THR A 15 9.27 1.73 1.31
C THR A 15 10.36 0.72 1.00
N ASN A 16 10.64 -0.15 1.97
CA ASN A 16 11.48 -1.34 1.75
C ASN A 16 10.67 -2.46 1.07
N LEU A 17 9.94 -2.12 0.01
CA LEU A 17 9.26 -3.06 -0.86
C LEU A 17 10.31 -3.84 -1.63
N SER A 18 10.30 -5.17 -1.50
CA SER A 18 11.14 -6.00 -2.37
C SER A 18 10.42 -6.21 -3.69
N TRP A 19 10.53 -5.23 -4.58
CA TRP A 19 10.00 -5.28 -5.95
C TRP A 19 10.62 -6.40 -6.80
N THR A 20 11.71 -7.01 -6.32
CA THR A 20 12.42 -8.13 -6.95
C THR A 20 12.04 -9.50 -6.40
N ARG A 21 11.31 -9.59 -5.28
CA ARG A 21 10.97 -10.89 -4.65
C ARG A 21 9.65 -11.42 -5.17
N THR A 22 9.73 -12.56 -5.84
CA THR A 22 8.57 -13.37 -6.27
C THR A 22 8.10 -14.23 -5.10
N SER A 23 6.82 -14.60 -5.08
CA SER A 23 6.23 -15.52 -4.09
C SER A 23 7.03 -16.81 -4.01
N GLY A 24 7.91 -16.94 -3.01
CA GLY A 24 8.85 -18.07 -2.87
C GLY A 24 10.16 -17.72 -2.15
N ASP A 25 10.61 -16.46 -2.24
CA ASP A 25 11.78 -15.97 -1.49
C ASP A 25 11.37 -15.54 -0.07
N THR A 26 11.05 -16.51 0.78
CA THR A 26 10.73 -16.25 2.20
C THR A 26 11.97 -15.78 2.96
N PRO A 27 11.98 -14.61 3.62
CA PRO A 27 12.94 -14.36 4.69
C PRO A 27 12.45 -15.05 5.98
N ALA A 28 13.37 -15.31 6.91
CA ALA A 28 13.06 -15.98 8.17
C ALA A 28 12.03 -15.18 9.01
N VAL A 29 10.78 -15.67 9.03
CA VAL A 29 9.61 -15.58 9.94
C VAL A 29 9.50 -14.43 10.97
N LYS A 30 10.60 -13.88 11.50
CA LYS A 30 10.60 -12.81 12.51
C LYS A 30 10.59 -11.38 11.95
N ARG A 31 10.98 -11.16 10.68
CA ARG A 31 10.96 -9.81 10.03
C ARG A 31 9.73 -9.54 9.13
N ASP A 32 8.85 -10.52 8.96
CA ASP A 32 7.80 -10.53 7.92
C ASP A 32 6.70 -9.47 8.06
N ARG A 33 6.33 -9.03 9.27
CA ARG A 33 5.19 -8.11 9.45
C ARG A 33 5.41 -6.72 8.84
N LEU A 34 6.67 -6.33 8.64
CA LEU A 34 7.05 -5.03 8.11
C LEU A 34 7.42 -5.09 6.62
N PHE A 35 7.49 -6.30 6.05
CA PHE A 35 7.93 -6.50 4.68
C PHE A 35 6.72 -6.64 3.77
N ILE A 36 6.72 -5.92 2.65
CA ILE A 36 5.71 -6.07 1.61
C ILE A 36 6.42 -6.72 0.41
N ASN A 37 5.88 -7.83 -0.08
CA ASN A 37 6.41 -8.51 -1.26
C ASN A 37 5.96 -7.81 -2.56
N ARG A 38 6.49 -8.23 -3.72
CA ARG A 38 6.15 -7.58 -5.00
C ARG A 38 4.66 -7.61 -5.32
N SER A 39 3.96 -8.73 -5.06
CA SER A 39 2.53 -8.86 -5.32
C SER A 39 1.72 -7.90 -4.46
N GLU A 40 2.03 -7.87 -3.16
CA GLU A 40 1.40 -6.95 -2.22
C GLU A 40 1.74 -5.48 -2.55
N GLY A 41 2.92 -5.20 -3.11
CA GLY A 41 3.30 -3.87 -3.60
C GLY A 41 2.40 -3.38 -4.74
N TYR A 42 2.04 -4.26 -5.67
CA TYR A 42 1.05 -3.95 -6.71
C TYR A 42 -0.36 -3.80 -6.12
N GLU A 43 -0.76 -4.64 -5.17
CA GLU A 43 -2.05 -4.48 -4.49
C GLU A 43 -2.17 -3.15 -3.76
N VAL A 44 -1.11 -2.70 -3.07
CA VAL A 44 -1.07 -1.39 -2.40
C VAL A 44 -1.13 -0.25 -3.41
N ARG A 45 -0.45 -0.38 -4.56
CA ARG A 45 -0.53 0.61 -5.64
C ARG A 45 -1.96 0.72 -6.16
N ASP A 46 -2.56 -0.40 -6.54
CA ASP A 46 -3.90 -0.44 -7.13
C ASP A 46 -4.94 0.06 -6.12
N PHE A 47 -4.75 -0.27 -4.84
CA PHE A 47 -5.54 0.29 -3.75
C PHE A 47 -5.44 1.81 -3.66
N ILE A 48 -4.21 2.38 -3.67
CA ILE A 48 -4.01 3.82 -3.57
C ILE A 48 -4.66 4.52 -4.77
N LEU A 49 -4.50 3.97 -5.97
CA LEU A 49 -5.13 4.51 -7.18
C LEU A 49 -6.65 4.52 -7.05
N GLN A 50 -7.25 3.39 -6.67
CA GLN A 50 -8.70 3.27 -6.51
C GLN A 50 -9.22 4.18 -5.39
N TYR A 51 -8.57 4.20 -4.23
CA TYR A 51 -8.98 5.03 -3.10
C TYR A 51 -8.91 6.53 -3.44
N TYR A 52 -7.92 6.96 -4.22
CA TYR A 52 -7.75 8.37 -4.57
C TYR A 52 -8.75 8.80 -5.64
N ASP A 53 -9.07 7.91 -6.57
CA ASP A 53 -10.10 8.14 -7.57
C ASP A 53 -11.50 8.20 -6.93
N GLU A 54 -11.83 7.25 -6.04
CA GLU A 54 -13.13 7.18 -5.38
C GLU A 54 -13.37 8.28 -4.33
N CYS A 55 -12.30 8.82 -3.75
CA CYS A 55 -12.38 9.88 -2.73
C CYS A 55 -11.92 11.26 -3.24
N ASP A 56 -11.72 11.41 -4.55
CA ASP A 56 -11.23 12.63 -5.20
C ASP A 56 -10.01 13.26 -4.49
N LEU A 57 -9.03 12.41 -4.16
CA LEU A 57 -7.83 12.81 -3.43
C LEU A 57 -6.71 13.21 -4.40
N ALA A 58 -6.03 14.31 -4.06
CA ALA A 58 -4.86 14.74 -4.79
C ALA A 58 -3.68 13.74 -4.64
N HIS A 59 -3.10 13.37 -5.78
CA HIS A 59 -1.94 12.50 -5.92
C HIS A 59 -0.63 13.24 -5.54
N ASN A 60 -0.27 13.21 -4.25
CA ASN A 60 0.96 13.84 -3.74
C ASN A 60 1.64 12.99 -2.64
N SER A 61 2.93 13.24 -2.43
CA SER A 61 3.78 12.50 -1.48
C SER A 61 3.23 12.48 -0.04
N LYS A 62 2.66 13.60 0.41
CA LYS A 62 2.10 13.72 1.77
C LYS A 62 0.90 12.78 1.94
N ASN A 63 -0.03 12.80 0.99
CA ASN A 63 -1.19 11.93 1.00
C ASN A 63 -0.76 10.47 0.92
N TYR A 64 0.19 10.13 0.03
CA TYR A 64 0.69 8.77 -0.11
C TYR A 64 1.27 8.22 1.20
N SER A 65 2.03 9.04 1.93
CA SER A 65 2.55 8.66 3.25
C SER A 65 1.46 8.42 4.27
N ILE A 66 0.43 9.27 4.32
CA ILE A 66 -0.73 9.10 5.22
C ILE A 66 -1.46 7.79 4.89
N THR A 67 -1.79 7.57 3.61
CA THR A 67 -2.48 6.35 3.18
C THR A 67 -1.67 5.11 3.48
N LEU A 68 -0.37 5.10 3.14
CA LEU A 68 0.52 3.98 3.42
C LEU A 68 0.63 3.69 4.92
N LYS A 69 0.73 4.72 5.77
CA LYS A 69 0.73 4.55 7.24
C LYS A 69 -0.55 3.88 7.73
N LYS A 70 -1.72 4.28 7.20
CA LYS A 70 -2.99 3.65 7.55
C LYS A 70 -3.06 2.20 7.07
N ILE A 71 -2.62 1.91 5.84
CA ILE A 71 -2.52 0.53 5.29
C ILE A 71 -1.64 -0.33 6.21
N MET A 72 -0.46 0.17 6.59
CA MET A 72 0.48 -0.56 7.46
C MET A 72 -0.05 -0.74 8.88
N ALA A 73 -0.71 0.27 9.45
CA ALA A 73 -1.33 0.19 10.77
C ALA A 73 -2.45 -0.86 10.79
N TYR A 74 -3.28 -0.89 9.75
CA TYR A 74 -4.33 -1.89 9.60
C TYR A 74 -3.76 -3.31 9.42
N ARG A 75 -2.72 -3.47 8.58
CA ARG A 75 -2.02 -4.76 8.38
C ARG A 75 -1.35 -5.30 9.65
N LYS A 76 -0.91 -4.43 10.56
CA LYS A 76 -0.36 -4.84 11.87
C LYS A 76 -1.43 -5.38 12.82
N GLY A 77 -2.70 -4.97 12.63
CA GLY A 77 -3.85 -5.45 13.41
C GLY A 77 -4.53 -6.67 12.80
N GLU A 78 -4.63 -6.77 11.47
CA GLU A 78 -5.32 -7.85 10.76
C GLU A 78 -4.68 -8.17 9.39
N LYS A 79 -4.77 -9.43 8.93
CA LYS A 79 -4.47 -9.84 7.53
C LYS A 79 -5.74 -9.64 6.71
N VAL A 80 -5.78 -8.68 5.80
CA VAL A 80 -7.05 -8.30 5.16
C VAL A 80 -6.94 -8.11 3.65
N LYS A 81 -8.04 -8.43 2.96
CA LYS A 81 -8.27 -8.22 1.53
C LYS A 81 -8.44 -6.72 1.23
N THR A 82 -7.98 -6.29 0.05
CA THR A 82 -8.02 -4.91 -0.48
C THR A 82 -9.38 -4.21 -0.27
N LYS A 83 -10.49 -4.93 -0.44
CA LYS A 83 -11.86 -4.39 -0.34
C LYS A 83 -12.24 -3.95 1.08
N ASP A 84 -11.86 -4.70 2.10
CA ASP A 84 -12.24 -4.38 3.48
C ASP A 84 -11.41 -3.19 4.00
N LEU A 85 -10.15 -3.09 3.58
CA LEU A 85 -9.31 -1.91 3.84
C LEU A 85 -9.87 -0.65 3.16
N LEU A 86 -10.42 -0.76 1.95
CA LEU A 86 -11.03 0.39 1.24
C LEU A 86 -12.23 0.90 2.03
N ASN A 87 -13.09 -0.01 2.46
CA ASN A 87 -14.25 0.30 3.30
C ASN A 87 -13.83 0.96 4.61
N HIS A 88 -12.77 0.47 5.26
CA HIS A 88 -12.25 1.05 6.49
C HIS A 88 -11.71 2.48 6.27
N LEU A 89 -10.93 2.73 5.22
CA LEU A 89 -10.42 4.08 4.96
C LEU A 89 -11.54 5.07 4.63
N LYS A 90 -12.56 4.64 3.87
CA LYS A 90 -13.74 5.44 3.56
C LYS A 90 -14.54 5.80 4.81
N SER A 91 -14.74 4.85 5.74
CA SER A 91 -15.50 5.13 6.96
C SER A 91 -14.77 6.08 7.91
N THR A 92 -13.44 6.15 7.83
CA THR A 92 -12.59 7.01 8.66
C THR A 92 -12.42 8.44 8.09
N LEU A 93 -13.07 8.77 6.96
CA LEU A 93 -13.09 10.12 6.37
C LEU A 93 -14.23 11.01 6.90
N LYS A 94 -15.02 10.53 7.87
CA LYS A 94 -16.07 11.31 8.55
C LYS A 94 -15.52 12.30 9.57
#